data_AF-H3GR03-F1
#
_entry.id   AF-H3GR03-F1
#
_cell.length_a   1.000
_cell.length_b   1.000
_cell.length_c   1.000
_cell.angle_alpha   90.00
_cell.angle_beta   90.00
_cell.angle_gamma   90.00
#
_symmetry.space_group_name_H-M   'P 1'
#
loop_
_entity.id
_entity.type
_entity.pdbx_description
1 polymer ?
#
loop_
_entity_poly.entity_id
_entity_poly.type
_entity_poly.pdbx_seq_one_letter_code
_entity_poly.pdbx_strand_id
1 'polypeptide(L)'
;MEDDGAEDLRVEAVVVDYYMSNPLPTDAIEKLPVSPCYLRAREVPVVRIFGATPAGQKALVHVHGILPYFYFRAEDDADFDDPERLRTLLPRLAKDLEAANASKQQQRRRNNGNSTAKYYPSKVVAKVRRGSVRKWLE
;
A
#
# COMPACT_ATOMS: atom_id res chain seq x y z
N MET A 1 6.60 -24.85 30.65
CA MET A 1 6.70 -24.17 29.34
C MET A 1 6.60 -22.70 29.70
N GLU A 2 7.75 -22.05 29.73
CA GLU A 2 7.92 -20.71 30.30
C GLU A 2 7.14 -19.69 29.47
N ASP A 3 6.20 -19.05 30.14
CA ASP A 3 5.64 -17.75 29.76
C ASP A 3 6.78 -16.75 29.93
N ASP A 4 7.62 -16.61 28.90
CA ASP A 4 8.62 -15.55 28.82
C ASP A 4 7.82 -14.24 28.80
N GLY A 5 7.82 -13.53 29.93
CA GLY A 5 7.00 -12.36 30.20
C GLY A 5 7.35 -11.18 29.30
N ALA A 6 7.03 -11.30 28.02
CA ALA A 6 7.17 -10.24 27.05
C ALA A 6 6.25 -9.09 27.49
N GLU A 7 6.86 -8.00 27.95
CA GLU A 7 6.12 -6.78 28.27
C GLU A 7 5.53 -6.21 26.99
N ASP A 8 4.23 -6.45 26.77
CA ASP A 8 3.50 -5.89 25.65
C ASP A 8 3.31 -4.38 25.83
N LEU A 9 3.82 -3.60 24.88
CA LEU A 9 3.50 -2.17 24.81
C LEU A 9 2.06 -1.98 24.31
N ARG A 10 1.23 -1.37 25.16
CA ARG A 10 -0.14 -0.97 24.81
C ARG A 10 -0.22 0.54 24.64
N VAL A 11 -0.78 0.98 23.51
CA VAL A 11 -1.02 2.39 23.20
C VAL A 11 -2.42 2.54 22.60
N GLU A 12 -3.23 3.43 23.15
CA GLU A 12 -4.50 3.84 22.56
C GLU A 12 -4.26 4.66 21.29
N ALA A 13 -4.90 4.32 20.18
CA ALA A 13 -4.79 5.09 18.94
C ALA A 13 -5.78 6.26 18.91
N VAL A 14 -5.28 7.48 19.09
CA VAL A 14 -6.10 8.71 19.06
C VAL A 14 -6.07 9.35 17.67
N VAL A 15 -4.87 9.54 17.12
CA VAL A 15 -4.67 10.04 15.75
C VAL A 15 -3.73 9.10 15.03
N VAL A 16 -4.11 8.72 13.81
CA VAL A 16 -3.28 7.91 12.91
C VAL A 16 -3.08 8.67 11.61
N ASP A 17 -1.82 8.88 11.24
CA ASP A 17 -1.45 9.45 9.94
C ASP A 17 -0.24 8.71 9.35
N TYR A 18 0.24 9.18 8.20
CA TYR A 18 1.46 8.64 7.59
C TYR A 18 2.30 9.76 6.96
N TYR A 19 3.59 9.53 6.88
CA TYR A 19 4.51 10.32 6.07
C TYR A 19 5.40 9.41 5.22
N MET A 20 6.05 9.97 4.21
CA MET A 20 7.00 9.24 3.36
C MET A 20 8.41 9.47 3.86
N SER A 21 9.21 8.40 4.00
CA SER A 21 10.63 8.47 4.37
C SER A 21 11.46 7.47 3.59
N ASN A 22 12.78 7.61 3.63
CA ASN A 22 13.66 6.55 3.16
C ASN A 22 13.39 5.24 3.93
N PRO A 23 13.50 4.07 3.28
CA PRO A 23 13.38 2.79 3.97
C PRO A 23 14.48 2.65 5.03
N LEU A 24 14.14 2.02 6.15
CA LEU A 24 15.11 1.66 7.18
C LEU A 24 16.11 0.61 6.65
N PRO A 25 17.36 0.59 7.17
CA PRO A 25 18.30 -0.51 6.93
C PRO A 25 17.69 -1.88 7.27
N THR A 26 18.13 -2.93 6.57
CA THR A 26 17.56 -4.29 6.66
C THR A 26 17.61 -4.89 8.07
N ASP A 27 18.57 -4.46 8.89
CA ASP A 27 18.85 -4.92 10.25
C ASP A 27 18.31 -3.99 11.35
N ALA A 28 17.65 -2.88 10.97
CA ALA A 28 17.17 -1.90 11.94
C ALA A 28 16.03 -2.44 12.82
N ILE A 29 15.19 -3.32 12.30
CA ILE A 29 14.07 -3.97 13.00
C ILE A 29 13.93 -5.40 12.47
N GLU A 30 13.77 -6.38 13.36
CA GLU A 30 13.75 -7.82 13.03
C GLU A 30 12.71 -8.22 11.98
N LYS A 31 11.57 -7.52 11.93
CA LYS A 31 10.39 -7.89 11.11
C LYS A 31 10.19 -7.00 9.89
N LEU A 32 11.26 -6.40 9.34
CA LEU A 32 11.15 -5.60 8.12
C LEU A 32 10.91 -6.47 6.87
N PRO A 33 10.14 -5.98 5.87
CA PRO A 33 9.95 -6.70 4.62
C PRO A 33 11.26 -6.81 3.83
N VAL A 34 11.62 -8.04 3.47
CA VAL A 34 12.78 -8.34 2.59
C VAL A 34 12.39 -8.30 1.10
N SER A 35 11.14 -7.94 0.80
CA SER A 35 10.63 -7.88 -0.56
C SER A 35 11.35 -6.80 -1.41
N PRO A 36 11.58 -7.04 -2.72
CA PRO A 36 12.22 -6.07 -3.60
C PRO A 36 11.50 -4.70 -3.64
N CYS A 37 10.18 -4.68 -3.44
CA CYS A 37 9.40 -3.44 -3.40
C CYS A 37 9.74 -2.55 -2.20
N TYR A 38 10.23 -3.10 -1.08
CA TYR A 38 10.71 -2.31 0.05
C TYR A 38 12.17 -1.90 -0.15
N LEU A 39 13.05 -2.86 -0.48
CA LEU A 39 14.49 -2.65 -0.58
C LEU A 39 14.91 -1.70 -1.71
N ARG A 40 14.12 -1.64 -2.80
CA ARG A 40 14.39 -0.76 -3.95
C ARG A 40 13.54 0.52 -3.93
N ALA A 41 12.68 0.70 -2.92
CA ALA A 41 11.87 1.89 -2.82
C ALA A 41 12.75 3.12 -2.54
N ARG A 42 12.45 4.22 -3.22
CA ARG A 42 13.06 5.51 -2.89
C ARG A 42 12.50 6.06 -1.58
N GLU A 43 11.19 5.90 -1.39
CA GLU A 43 10.47 6.33 -0.20
C GLU A 43 9.40 5.27 0.14
N VAL A 44 9.21 5.01 1.44
CA VAL A 44 8.21 4.10 1.99
C VAL A 44 7.31 4.85 2.97
N PRO A 45 6.03 4.46 3.09
CA PRO A 45 5.16 5.05 4.09
C PRO A 45 5.55 4.58 5.50
N VAL A 46 5.59 5.52 6.43
CA VAL A 46 5.72 5.26 7.87
C VAL A 46 4.43 5.72 8.53
N VAL A 47 3.73 4.80 9.16
CA VAL A 47 2.48 5.09 9.87
C VAL A 47 2.81 5.61 11.25
N ARG A 48 2.20 6.73 11.66
CA ARG A 48 2.36 7.29 12.99
C ARG A 48 1.06 7.14 13.77
N ILE A 49 1.18 6.63 14.98
CA ILE A 49 0.08 6.49 15.92
C ILE A 49 0.37 7.39 17.12
N PHE A 50 -0.45 8.42 17.29
CA PHE A 50 -0.43 9.30 18.45
C PHE A 50 -1.45 8.81 19.46
N GLY A 51 -1.03 8.72 20.71
CA GLY A 51 -1.82 8.03 21.72
C GLY A 51 -1.35 8.23 23.14
N ALA A 52 -1.88 7.40 24.03
CA ALA A 52 -1.40 7.27 25.39
C ALA A 52 -1.32 5.79 25.79
N THR A 53 -0.40 5.47 26.69
CA THR A 53 -0.35 4.16 27.37
C THR A 53 -1.49 4.05 28.40
N PRO A 54 -1.81 2.84 28.91
CA PRO A 54 -2.81 2.69 29.98
C PRO A 54 -2.53 3.49 31.26
N ALA A 55 -1.25 3.81 31.51
CA ALA A 55 -0.84 4.65 32.64
C ALA A 55 -0.87 6.16 32.33
N GLY A 56 -1.36 6.57 31.15
CA GLY A 56 -1.62 7.96 30.78
C GLY A 56 -0.43 8.72 30.18
N GLN A 57 0.71 8.06 29.94
CA GLN A 57 1.85 8.69 29.27
C GLN A 57 1.55 8.85 27.77
N LYS A 58 1.79 10.05 27.23
CA LYS A 58 1.69 10.30 25.78
C LYS A 58 2.72 9.48 25.03
N ALA A 59 2.30 8.85 23.94
CA ALA A 59 3.14 8.01 23.08
C ALA A 59 2.99 8.39 21.61
N LEU A 60 4.07 8.26 20.85
CA LEU A 60 4.11 8.33 19.40
C LEU A 60 4.80 7.07 18.88
N VAL A 61 4.06 6.24 18.16
CA VAL A 61 4.56 4.98 17.60
C VAL A 61 4.76 5.14 16.10
N HIS A 62 5.95 4.80 15.62
CA HIS A 62 6.25 4.71 14.19
C HIS A 62 6.22 3.25 13.75
N VAL A 63 5.31 2.94 12.82
CA VAL A 63 5.16 1.60 12.26
C VAL A 63 5.77 1.58 10.86
N HIS A 64 6.78 0.73 10.70
CA HIS A 64 7.53 0.53 9.46
C HIS A 64 7.13 -0.79 8.78
N GLY A 65 7.42 -0.90 7.48
CA GLY A 65 7.24 -2.16 6.74
C GLY A 65 5.82 -2.42 6.22
N ILE A 66 4.89 -1.47 6.37
CA ILE A 66 3.53 -1.59 5.83
C ILE A 66 3.46 -0.94 4.46
N LEU A 67 3.26 -1.73 3.41
CA LEU A 67 3.11 -1.25 2.03
C LEU A 67 1.65 -1.35 1.58
N PRO A 68 1.08 -0.31 0.94
CA PRO A 68 -0.28 -0.38 0.41
C PRO A 68 -0.38 -1.38 -0.73
N TYR A 69 -1.50 -2.11 -0.78
CA TYR A 69 -1.80 -3.07 -1.83
C TYR A 69 -3.23 -2.88 -2.33
N PHE A 70 -3.52 -3.43 -3.50
CA PHE A 70 -4.87 -3.51 -4.05
C PHE A 70 -5.03 -4.87 -4.74
N TYR A 71 -6.29 -5.30 -4.87
CA TYR A 71 -6.65 -6.47 -5.64
C TYR A 71 -7.19 -6.05 -7.00
N PHE A 72 -6.95 -6.88 -8.01
CA PHE A 72 -7.62 -6.80 -9.31
C PHE A 72 -8.16 -8.17 -9.67
N ARG A 73 -9.16 -8.20 -10.54
CA ARG A 73 -9.79 -9.45 -11.00
C ARG A 73 -8.97 -9.99 -12.17
N ALA A 74 -8.55 -11.25 -12.06
CA ALA A 74 -7.97 -12.04 -13.14
C ALA A 74 -9.03 -13.04 -13.62
N GLU A 75 -10.09 -12.55 -14.27
CA GLU A 75 -11.16 -13.42 -14.78
C GLU A 75 -10.71 -14.10 -16.07
N ASP A 76 -10.97 -15.41 -16.15
CA ASP A 76 -10.83 -16.27 -17.35
C ASP A 76 -9.42 -16.28 -17.98
N ASP A 77 -8.36 -16.13 -17.17
CA ASP A 77 -6.98 -16.13 -17.65
C ASP A 77 -6.15 -17.26 -17.03
N ALA A 78 -5.88 -18.27 -17.86
CA ALA A 78 -5.09 -19.44 -17.49
C ALA A 78 -3.64 -19.12 -17.08
N ASP A 79 -3.11 -17.93 -17.39
CA ASP A 79 -1.81 -17.47 -16.88
C ASP A 79 -1.85 -17.19 -15.37
N PHE A 80 -3.01 -16.86 -14.79
CA PHE A 80 -3.17 -16.58 -13.36
C PHE A 80 -3.52 -17.82 -12.53
N ASP A 81 -3.99 -18.89 -13.17
CA ASP A 81 -4.31 -20.17 -12.52
C ASP A 81 -3.08 -21.08 -12.34
N ASP A 82 -2.04 -20.91 -13.18
CA ASP A 82 -0.80 -21.68 -13.10
C ASP A 82 0.31 -20.92 -12.35
N PRO A 83 0.83 -21.43 -11.21
CA PRO A 83 1.86 -20.77 -10.42
C PRO A 83 3.15 -20.46 -11.18
N GLU A 84 3.57 -21.30 -12.13
CA GLU A 84 4.82 -21.10 -12.89
C GLU A 84 4.67 -19.99 -13.94
N ARG A 85 3.54 -19.96 -14.66
CA ARG A 85 3.18 -18.84 -15.55
C ARG A 85 3.03 -17.54 -14.75
N LEU A 86 2.38 -17.59 -13.59
CA LEU A 86 2.23 -16.42 -12.72
C LEU A 86 3.57 -15.85 -12.26
N ARG A 87 4.52 -16.71 -11.83
CA ARG A 87 5.89 -16.30 -11.47
C ARG A 87 6.63 -15.60 -12.62
N THR A 88 6.35 -16.00 -13.85
CA THR A 88 6.92 -15.40 -15.06
C THR A 88 6.23 -14.08 -15.43
N LEU A 89 4.92 -13.98 -15.19
CA LEU A 89 4.09 -12.83 -15.54
C LEU A 89 4.21 -11.67 -14.55
N LEU A 90 4.24 -11.94 -13.24
CA LEU A 90 4.23 -10.91 -12.18
C LEU A 90 5.33 -9.84 -12.32
N PRO A 91 6.59 -10.16 -12.63
CA PRO A 91 7.63 -9.14 -12.82
C PRO A 91 7.34 -8.22 -14.01
N ARG A 92 6.77 -8.76 -15.10
CA ARG A 92 6.38 -7.97 -16.28
C ARG A 92 5.22 -7.05 -15.94
N LEU A 93 4.19 -7.58 -15.28
CA LEU A 93 3.04 -6.81 -14.82
C LEU A 93 3.46 -5.66 -13.89
N ALA A 94 4.34 -5.92 -12.93
CA ALA A 94 4.88 -4.89 -12.03
C ALA A 94 5.58 -3.77 -12.80
N LYS A 95 6.43 -4.13 -13.78
CA LYS A 95 7.12 -3.16 -14.64
C LYS A 95 6.14 -2.31 -15.47
N ASP A 96 5.11 -2.94 -16.03
CA ASP A 96 4.12 -2.24 -16.85
C ASP A 96 3.28 -1.27 -16.00
N LEU A 97 2.91 -1.68 -14.78
CA LEU A 97 2.23 -0.81 -13.81
C LEU A 97 3.10 0.39 -13.41
N GLU A 98 4.39 0.18 -13.16
CA GLU A 98 5.34 1.27 -12.87
C GLU A 98 5.46 2.25 -14.05
N ALA A 99 5.60 1.75 -15.28
CA ALA A 99 5.70 2.57 -16.48
C ALA A 99 4.42 3.39 -16.73
N ALA A 100 3.24 2.80 -16.55
CA ALA A 100 1.96 3.48 -16.68
C ALA A 100 1.80 4.57 -15.59
N ASN A 101 2.17 4.27 -14.35
CA ASN A 101 2.14 5.24 -13.25
C ASN A 101 3.10 6.43 -13.49
N ALA A 102 4.33 6.16 -13.94
CA ALA A 102 5.30 7.20 -14.26
C ALA A 102 4.79 8.15 -15.36
N SER A 103 4.21 7.57 -16.43
CA SER A 103 3.63 8.32 -17.55
C SER A 103 2.49 9.23 -17.07
N LYS A 104 1.59 8.72 -16.23
CA LYS A 104 0.48 9.48 -15.64
C LYS A 104 0.97 10.61 -14.73
N GLN A 105 2.00 10.36 -13.91
CA GLN A 105 2.60 11.40 -13.07
C GLN A 105 3.23 12.52 -13.90
N GLN A 106 3.96 12.18 -14.96
CA GLN A 106 4.54 13.17 -15.87
C GLN A 106 3.45 14.02 -16.54
N GLN A 107 2.35 13.40 -16.99
CA GLN A 107 1.22 14.13 -17.57
C GLN A 107 0.58 15.09 -16.55
N ARG A 108 0.40 14.67 -15.30
CA ARG A 108 -0.12 15.56 -14.23
C ARG A 108 0.82 16.74 -13.99
N ARG A 109 2.14 16.52 -13.96
CA ARG A 109 3.13 17.60 -13.79
C ARG A 109 3.09 18.60 -14.95
N ARG A 110 2.93 18.12 -16.20
CA ARG A 110 2.75 18.97 -17.38
C ARG A 110 1.46 19.79 -17.31
N ASN A 111 0.35 19.17 -16.93
CA ASN A 111 -0.94 19.86 -16.84
C ASN A 111 -0.97 20.90 -15.71
N ASN A 112 -0.26 20.66 -14.60
CA ASN A 112 -0.18 21.57 -13.46
C ASN A 112 0.66 22.83 -13.75
N GLY A 113 1.52 22.80 -14.78
CA GLY A 113 2.29 23.97 -15.24
C GLY A 113 1.50 24.96 -16.11
N ASN A 114 0.28 24.60 -16.54
CA ASN A 114 -0.53 25.38 -17.47
C ASN A 114 -1.84 25.94 -16.86
N SER A 115 -2.03 25.88 -15.54
CA SER A 115 -3.34 26.18 -14.93
C SER A 115 -3.46 27.61 -14.37
N THR A 116 -4.10 28.48 -15.15
CA THR A 116 -5.00 29.56 -14.67
C THR A 116 -6.44 29.06 -14.47
N ALA A 117 -6.69 27.75 -14.59
CA ALA A 117 -8.02 27.16 -14.55
C ALA A 117 -8.44 26.75 -13.13
N LYS A 118 -9.66 27.19 -12.74
CA LYS A 118 -10.31 26.89 -11.45
C LYS A 118 -10.30 25.39 -11.15
N TYR A 119 -9.72 25.02 -10.01
CA TYR A 119 -9.65 23.66 -9.49
C TYR A 119 -11.05 23.16 -9.13
N TYR A 120 -11.58 22.22 -9.91
CA TYR A 120 -12.73 21.39 -9.51
C TYR A 120 -12.20 19.99 -9.17
N PRO A 121 -12.39 19.49 -7.93
CA PRO A 121 -11.93 18.16 -7.56
C PRO A 121 -12.67 17.11 -8.39
N SER A 122 -11.96 16.43 -9.26
CA SER A 122 -12.51 15.29 -10.00
C SER A 122 -12.75 14.16 -9.01
N LYS A 123 -14.01 13.95 -8.60
CA LYS A 123 -14.42 12.71 -7.94
C LYS A 123 -14.23 11.57 -8.95
N VAL A 124 -13.14 10.82 -8.81
CA VAL A 124 -12.97 9.55 -9.53
C VAL A 124 -13.88 8.53 -8.84
N VAL A 125 -15.14 8.48 -9.27
CA VAL A 125 -16.04 7.38 -8.93
C VAL A 125 -15.73 6.27 -9.94
N ALA A 126 -15.12 5.18 -9.48
CA ALA A 126 -14.99 3.98 -10.30
C ALA A 126 -16.40 3.48 -10.66
N LYS A 127 -16.83 3.72 -11.90
CA LYS A 127 -18.13 3.28 -12.39
C LYS A 127 -18.03 1.82 -12.83
N VAL A 128 -18.34 0.91 -11.90
CA VAL A 128 -18.56 -0.51 -12.22
C VAL A 128 -19.84 -0.62 -13.05
N ARG A 129 -19.72 -1.04 -14.33
CA ARG A 129 -20.88 -1.47 -15.11
C ARG A 129 -21.42 -2.74 -14.44
N ARG A 130 -22.67 -2.70 -13.96
CA ARG A 130 -23.38 -3.90 -13.48
C ARG A 130 -23.52 -4.87 -14.67
N GLY A 131 -22.63 -5.85 -14.74
CA GLY A 131 -22.82 -7.05 -15.55
C GLY A 131 -23.95 -7.88 -14.95
N SER A 132 -24.77 -8.45 -15.85
CA SER A 132 -25.99 -9.20 -15.57
C SER A 132 -25.81 -10.24 -14.44
N VAL A 133 -26.59 -10.10 -13.37
CA VAL A 133 -26.70 -11.10 -12.30
C VAL A 133 -27.40 -12.32 -12.89
N ARG A 134 -26.63 -13.35 -13.24
CA ARG A 134 -27.21 -14.68 -13.54
C ARG A 134 -27.54 -15.34 -12.20
N LYS A 135 -28.84 -15.55 -12.02
CA LYS A 135 -29.50 -16.25 -10.93
C LYS A 135 -28.91 -17.66 -10.80
N TRP A 136 -28.31 -17.97 -9.65
CA TRP A 136 -28.05 -19.36 -9.26
C TRP A 136 -29.40 -19.97 -8.84
N LEU A 137 -29.82 -21.03 -9.52
CA LEU A 137 -30.96 -21.86 -9.14
C LEU A 137 -30.43 -23.29 -8.91
N GLU A 138 -30.85 -23.86 -7.78
CA GLU A 138 -30.78 -25.26 -7.30
C GLU A 138 -29.39 -25.91 -7.10
#